data_AF-A0A4Q6XIL2-F1
#
_entry.id   AF-A0A4Q6XIL2-F1
#
_cell.length_a   1.000
_cell.length_b   1.000
_cell.length_c   1.000
_cell.angle_alpha   90.00
_cell.angle_beta   90.00
_cell.angle_gamma   90.00
#
_symmetry.space_group_name_H-M   'P 1'
#
loop_
_entity.id
_entity.type
_entity.pdbx_description
1 polymer ?
#
loop_
_entity_poly.entity_id
_entity_poly.type
_entity_poly.pdbx_seq_one_letter_code
_entity_poly.pdbx_strand_id
1 'polypeptide(L)'
;MKEDNTYYDGMDGLNLPGSLRINPFVVPENYFDQLSSSVLSQARLDRLPTAERIGFTVPESYFSQLTNNIQLHIKVEQYKDTTHREWDVPKGYFEDLSDKILSQTKIEAVAKQEEFEVPIDYFESLSARIQTKIFEDKLKTQVSDDGFTIPEDYTGILKDKIVAQTIGKEKQKTIVRKLNFNKWVSYVSAACVAVVIGVVSYNSINNRTQGSISESHLASIPDDEIINYLSALNDSHDILYIMECIDHSHDSEGICTHVKENDIEDYLNYAL
;
A
#
# COMPACT_ATOMS: atom_id res chain seq x y z
N MET A 1 -31.85 -57.92 -1.83
CA MET A 1 -31.59 -59.38 -1.75
C MET A 1 -32.58 -59.94 -0.75
N LYS A 2 -33.41 -60.92 -1.13
CA LYS A 2 -34.27 -61.63 -0.18
C LYS A 2 -33.38 -62.65 0.52
N GLU A 3 -33.27 -62.59 1.85
CA GLU A 3 -32.52 -63.57 2.61
C GLU A 3 -33.36 -64.86 2.69
N ASP A 4 -32.83 -65.94 2.12
CA ASP A 4 -33.37 -67.28 2.30
C ASP A 4 -33.08 -67.72 3.75
N ASN A 5 -34.12 -67.69 4.57
CA ASN A 5 -34.07 -68.09 5.96
C ASN A 5 -33.81 -69.61 6.06
N THR A 6 -32.61 -69.99 6.54
CA THR A 6 -32.17 -71.38 6.75
C THR A 6 -32.67 -71.98 8.08
N TYR A 7 -33.94 -71.78 8.43
CA TYR A 7 -34.51 -72.40 9.62
C TYR A 7 -35.04 -73.81 9.32
N TYR A 8 -34.46 -74.80 9.99
CA TYR A 8 -34.89 -76.20 9.96
C TYR A 8 -36.32 -76.36 10.49
N ASP A 9 -37.11 -77.14 9.76
CA ASP A 9 -38.46 -77.59 10.14
C ASP A 9 -38.39 -78.48 11.39
N GLY A 10 -39.04 -78.06 12.49
CA GLY A 10 -39.06 -78.80 13.76
C GLY A 10 -38.86 -77.99 15.06
N MET A 11 -38.67 -76.67 15.00
CA MET A 11 -38.54 -75.78 16.17
C MET A 11 -39.82 -74.95 16.43
N ASP A 12 -40.98 -75.60 16.42
CA ASP A 12 -42.29 -74.92 16.43
C ASP A 12 -42.74 -74.38 17.82
N GLY A 13 -41.80 -74.25 18.78
CA GLY A 13 -42.12 -73.83 20.15
C GLY A 13 -41.13 -72.84 20.78
N LEU A 14 -40.04 -72.47 20.10
CA LEU A 14 -39.00 -71.57 20.63
C LEU A 14 -38.68 -70.43 19.64
N ASN A 15 -39.68 -69.99 18.89
CA ASN A 15 -39.53 -68.83 18.03
C ASN A 15 -39.47 -67.56 18.89
N LEU A 16 -38.30 -66.93 18.94
CA LEU A 16 -38.13 -65.57 19.46
C LEU A 16 -39.23 -64.67 18.85
N PRO A 17 -39.91 -63.81 19.65
CA PRO A 17 -40.92 -62.90 19.13
C PRO A 17 -40.35 -62.12 17.94
N GLY A 18 -41.18 -61.87 16.91
CA GLY A 18 -40.73 -61.26 15.65
C GLY A 18 -39.98 -59.93 15.82
N SER A 19 -40.20 -59.21 16.93
CA SER A 19 -39.46 -58.01 17.31
C SER A 19 -37.96 -58.24 17.58
N LEU A 20 -37.55 -59.45 17.96
CA LEU A 20 -36.15 -59.82 18.18
C LEU A 20 -35.49 -60.39 16.91
N ARG A 21 -36.28 -60.62 15.85
CA ARG A 21 -35.77 -61.08 14.55
C ARG A 21 -35.45 -59.92 13.60
N ILE A 22 -35.77 -58.69 13.98
CA ILE A 22 -35.51 -57.49 13.18
C ILE A 22 -34.31 -56.79 13.82
N ASN A 23 -33.27 -56.51 13.03
CA ASN A 23 -32.11 -55.79 13.52
C ASN A 23 -32.52 -54.36 13.95
N PRO A 24 -32.41 -54.00 15.25
CA PRO A 24 -32.81 -52.68 15.74
C PRO A 24 -31.78 -51.58 15.41
N PHE A 25 -30.61 -51.94 14.87
CA PHE A 25 -29.56 -51.00 14.52
C PHE A 25 -29.76 -50.50 13.10
N VAL A 26 -30.26 -49.27 12.97
CA VAL A 26 -30.34 -48.53 11.71
C VAL A 26 -29.13 -47.61 11.64
N VAL A 27 -28.35 -47.74 10.58
CA VAL A 27 -27.21 -46.88 10.32
C VAL A 27 -27.69 -45.64 9.56
N PRO A 28 -27.21 -44.42 9.89
CA PRO A 28 -27.60 -43.21 9.18
C PRO A 28 -27.29 -43.28 7.67
N GLU A 29 -28.04 -42.50 6.90
CA GLU A 29 -27.79 -42.34 5.47
C GLU A 29 -26.34 -41.87 5.24
N ASN A 30 -25.65 -42.47 4.26
CA ASN A 30 -24.23 -42.22 3.92
C ASN A 30 -23.20 -42.58 5.01
N TYR A 31 -23.57 -43.34 6.06
CA TYR A 31 -22.62 -43.75 7.10
C TYR A 31 -21.38 -44.47 6.53
N PHE A 32 -21.60 -45.46 5.65
CA PHE A 32 -20.51 -46.25 5.09
C PHE A 32 -19.71 -45.48 4.03
N ASP A 33 -20.34 -44.55 3.32
CA ASP A 33 -19.65 -43.67 2.35
C ASP A 33 -18.67 -42.74 3.06
N GLN A 34 -19.01 -42.27 4.26
CA GLN A 34 -18.15 -41.41 5.08
C GLN A 34 -17.21 -42.19 6.02
N LEU A 35 -17.48 -43.47 6.27
CA LEU A 35 -16.70 -44.28 7.21
C LEU A 35 -15.24 -44.39 6.77
N SER A 36 -15.00 -44.65 5.48
CA SER A 36 -13.63 -44.80 4.97
C SER A 36 -12.82 -43.50 5.10
N SER A 37 -13.42 -42.35 4.81
CA SER A 37 -12.75 -41.05 4.92
C SER A 37 -12.52 -40.66 6.38
N SER A 38 -13.46 -40.96 7.27
CA SER A 38 -13.36 -40.72 8.71
C SER A 38 -12.30 -41.59 9.39
N VAL A 39 -12.25 -42.89 9.05
CA VAL A 39 -11.21 -43.79 9.57
C VAL A 39 -9.83 -43.38 9.05
N LEU A 40 -9.74 -42.97 7.78
CA LEU A 40 -8.47 -42.50 7.21
C LEU A 40 -8.00 -41.18 7.85
N SER A 41 -8.90 -40.25 8.15
CA SER A 41 -8.55 -38.99 8.82
C SER A 41 -8.08 -39.23 10.25
N GLN A 42 -8.75 -40.11 11.01
CA GLN A 42 -8.34 -40.52 12.35
C GLN A 42 -6.98 -41.22 12.34
N ALA A 43 -6.78 -42.18 11.44
CA ALA A 43 -5.51 -42.88 11.30
C ALA A 43 -4.36 -41.95 10.89
N ARG A 44 -4.64 -40.88 10.14
CA ARG A 44 -3.66 -39.84 9.80
C ARG A 44 -3.32 -38.98 11.02
N LEU A 45 -4.31 -38.60 11.82
CA LEU A 45 -4.11 -37.83 13.05
C LEU A 45 -3.28 -38.61 14.09
N ASP A 46 -3.54 -39.91 14.24
CA ASP A 46 -2.79 -40.78 15.16
C ASP A 46 -1.32 -41.01 14.74
N ARG A 47 -1.03 -40.86 13.44
CA ARG A 47 0.33 -41.02 12.88
C ARG A 47 1.15 -39.74 12.93
N LEU A 48 0.56 -38.61 13.32
CA LEU A 48 1.33 -37.40 13.56
C LEU A 48 2.27 -37.67 14.75
N PRO A 49 3.59 -37.47 14.60
CA PRO A 49 4.51 -37.66 15.71
C PRO A 49 4.04 -36.83 16.90
N THR A 50 4.11 -37.39 18.11
CA THR A 50 3.90 -36.67 19.37
C THR A 50 5.02 -35.65 19.64
N ALA A 51 5.61 -35.07 18.58
CA ALA A 51 6.40 -33.88 18.66
C ALA A 51 5.40 -32.73 18.81
N GLU A 52 5.20 -32.37 20.08
CA GLU A 52 4.41 -31.22 20.51
C GLU A 52 2.92 -31.33 20.21
N ARG A 53 2.16 -31.82 21.22
CA ARG A 53 0.78 -31.38 21.43
C ARG A 53 0.80 -29.88 21.74
N ILE A 54 1.13 -29.04 20.77
CA ILE A 54 0.56 -27.71 20.68
C ILE A 54 -0.90 -27.98 20.33
N GLY A 55 -1.69 -28.35 21.34
CA GLY A 55 -3.14 -28.32 21.21
C GLY A 55 -3.50 -26.93 20.71
N PHE A 56 -4.56 -26.82 19.89
CA PHE A 56 -5.02 -25.56 19.32
C PHE A 56 -4.86 -24.41 20.31
N THR A 57 -3.80 -23.62 20.15
CA THR A 57 -3.49 -22.53 21.05
C THR A 57 -4.28 -21.35 20.55
N VAL A 58 -5.17 -20.89 21.43
CA VAL A 58 -5.91 -19.66 21.16
C VAL A 58 -4.88 -18.51 21.11
N PRO A 59 -4.89 -17.68 20.06
CA PRO A 59 -4.00 -16.52 19.99
C PRO A 59 -4.12 -15.67 21.26
N GLU A 60 -3.00 -15.16 21.76
CA GLU A 60 -2.92 -14.41 23.03
C GLU A 60 -3.96 -13.27 23.12
N SER A 61 -4.28 -12.64 21.99
CA SER A 61 -5.24 -11.54 21.90
C SER A 61 -6.70 -11.94 21.65
N TYR A 62 -7.01 -13.22 21.44
CA TYR A 62 -8.37 -13.67 21.07
C TYR A 62 -9.40 -13.26 22.11
N PHE A 63 -9.18 -13.58 23.39
CA PHE A 63 -10.14 -13.26 24.46
C PHE A 63 -10.20 -11.77 24.75
N SER A 64 -9.07 -11.06 24.64
CA SER A 64 -9.02 -9.60 24.78
C SER A 64 -9.84 -8.90 23.69
N GLN A 65 -9.86 -9.43 22.47
CA GLN A 65 -10.60 -8.88 21.34
C GLN A 65 -12.01 -9.45 21.21
N LEU A 66 -12.32 -10.58 21.84
CA LEU A 66 -13.59 -11.30 21.70
C LEU A 66 -14.79 -10.40 22.00
N THR A 67 -14.74 -9.64 23.09
CA THR A 67 -15.81 -8.70 23.46
C THR A 67 -16.05 -7.65 22.38
N ASN A 68 -14.96 -7.06 21.86
CA ASN A 68 -15.06 -6.06 20.79
C ASN A 68 -15.58 -6.68 19.49
N ASN A 69 -15.11 -7.87 19.13
CA ASN A 69 -15.55 -8.59 17.94
C ASN A 69 -17.04 -8.95 18.02
N ILE A 70 -17.51 -9.46 19.17
CA ILE A 70 -18.93 -9.74 19.39
C ILE A 70 -19.76 -8.46 19.29
N GLN A 71 -19.33 -7.36 19.93
CA GLN A 71 -20.03 -6.08 19.82
C GLN A 71 -20.06 -5.53 18.39
N LEU A 72 -18.98 -5.71 17.62
CA LEU A 72 -18.92 -5.35 16.22
C LEU A 72 -19.92 -6.19 15.40
N HIS A 73 -19.96 -7.50 15.61
CA HIS A 73 -20.91 -8.38 14.94
C HIS A 73 -22.36 -8.02 15.26
N ILE A 74 -22.69 -7.76 16.53
CA ILE A 74 -24.03 -7.31 16.95
C ILE A 74 -24.39 -5.99 16.26
N LYS A 75 -23.48 -5.02 16.22
CA LYS A 75 -23.71 -3.74 15.52
C LYS A 75 -23.94 -3.95 14.03
N VAL A 76 -23.11 -4.77 13.38
CA VAL A 76 -23.26 -5.09 11.95
C VAL A 76 -24.60 -5.75 11.66
N GLU A 77 -25.06 -6.68 12.51
CA GLU A 77 -26.38 -7.31 12.37
C GLU A 77 -27.53 -6.32 12.58
N GLN A 78 -27.43 -5.41 13.56
CA GLN A 78 -28.40 -4.34 13.76
C GLN A 78 -28.54 -3.43 12.52
N TYR A 79 -27.45 -3.24 11.76
CA TYR A 79 -27.48 -2.50 10.49
C TYR A 79 -27.98 -3.33 9.30
N LYS A 80 -27.99 -4.66 9.37
CA LYS A 80 -28.54 -5.54 8.32
C LYS A 80 -30.06 -5.62 8.34
N ASP A 81 -30.68 -5.53 9.52
CA ASP A 81 -32.13 -5.71 9.69
C ASP A 81 -32.94 -4.44 9.38
N THR A 82 -32.27 -3.29 9.27
CA THR A 82 -32.86 -2.05 8.77
C THR A 82 -32.70 -1.98 7.27
N THR A 83 -33.58 -2.69 6.53
CA THR A 83 -33.98 -2.44 5.14
C THR A 83 -32.84 -2.14 4.16
N HIS A 84 -32.50 -3.07 3.26
CA HIS A 84 -31.76 -2.85 1.99
C HIS A 84 -31.30 -1.39 1.78
N ARG A 85 -30.28 -0.96 2.52
CA ARG A 85 -29.52 0.20 2.10
C ARG A 85 -28.55 -0.36 1.10
N GLU A 86 -28.95 -0.27 -0.16
CA GLU A 86 -27.99 -0.06 -1.23
C GLU A 86 -26.91 0.84 -0.66
N TRP A 87 -25.67 0.35 -0.66
CA TRP A 87 -24.51 1.14 -0.26
C TRP A 87 -24.38 2.26 -1.27
N ASP A 88 -25.22 3.28 -1.13
CA ASP A 88 -25.30 4.37 -2.05
C ASP A 88 -24.16 5.30 -1.69
N VAL A 89 -23.27 5.47 -2.66
CA VAL A 89 -22.10 6.31 -2.47
C VAL A 89 -22.61 7.74 -2.29
N PRO A 90 -22.19 8.46 -1.23
CA PRO A 90 -22.62 9.82 -1.01
C PRO A 90 -22.42 10.65 -2.28
N LYS A 91 -23.42 11.43 -2.65
CA LYS A 91 -23.35 12.29 -3.83
C LYS A 91 -22.10 13.18 -3.72
N GLY A 92 -21.25 13.16 -4.75
CA GLY A 92 -19.99 13.90 -4.79
C GLY A 92 -18.78 13.20 -4.16
N TYR A 93 -18.92 12.00 -3.60
CA TYR A 93 -17.78 11.26 -3.02
C TYR A 93 -16.61 11.09 -3.99
N PHE A 94 -16.89 10.68 -5.23
CA PHE A 94 -15.86 10.49 -6.26
C PHE A 94 -15.37 11.80 -6.87
N GLU A 95 -16.23 12.82 -6.91
CA GLU A 95 -15.88 14.16 -7.38
C GLU A 95 -14.83 14.79 -6.43
N ASP A 96 -15.05 14.64 -5.12
CA ASP A 96 -14.15 15.18 -4.07
C ASP A 96 -13.00 14.22 -3.71
N LEU A 97 -13.03 12.96 -4.17
CA LEU A 97 -12.06 11.93 -3.77
C LEU A 97 -10.64 12.34 -4.14
N SER A 98 -10.45 12.86 -5.37
CA SER A 98 -9.14 13.26 -5.87
C SER A 98 -8.54 14.37 -5.01
N ASP A 99 -9.33 15.41 -4.73
CA ASP A 99 -8.92 16.52 -3.87
C ASP A 99 -8.63 16.07 -2.45
N LYS A 100 -9.43 15.13 -1.93
CA LYS A 100 -9.25 14.58 -0.59
C LYS A 100 -7.97 13.76 -0.49
N ILE A 101 -7.67 12.90 -1.47
CA ILE A 101 -6.41 12.13 -1.53
C ILE A 101 -5.22 13.09 -1.68
N LEU A 102 -5.32 14.11 -2.54
CA LEU A 102 -4.28 15.11 -2.70
C LEU A 102 -4.04 15.89 -1.39
N SER A 103 -5.10 16.22 -0.64
CA SER A 103 -4.97 16.89 0.65
C SER A 103 -4.30 16.00 1.69
N GLN A 104 -4.67 14.72 1.74
CA GLN A 104 -4.13 13.75 2.67
C GLN A 104 -2.65 13.49 2.41
N THR A 105 -2.26 13.28 1.14
CA THR A 105 -0.86 13.08 0.75
C THR A 105 0.02 14.28 1.07
N LYS A 106 -0.48 15.51 0.89
CA LYS A 106 0.22 16.73 1.30
C LYS A 106 0.42 16.79 2.80
N ILE A 107 -0.60 16.45 3.59
CA ILE A 107 -0.50 16.42 5.06
C ILE A 107 0.51 15.35 5.51
N GLU A 108 0.49 14.17 4.91
CA GLU A 108 1.44 13.10 5.24
C GLU A 108 2.88 13.43 4.83
N ALA A 109 3.08 14.10 3.70
CA ALA A 109 4.39 14.59 3.28
C ALA A 109 4.95 15.63 4.26
N VAL A 110 4.08 16.52 4.78
CA VAL A 110 4.45 17.51 5.80
C VAL A 110 4.66 16.85 7.16
N ALA A 111 3.86 15.84 7.53
CA ALA A 111 3.99 15.13 8.81
C ALA A 111 5.25 14.26 8.90
N LYS A 112 5.82 13.83 7.77
CA LYS A 112 7.11 13.14 7.69
C LYS A 112 8.32 14.09 7.85
N GLN A 113 8.12 15.40 7.78
CA GLN A 113 9.15 16.36 8.19
C GLN A 113 9.10 16.50 9.71
N GLU A 114 10.13 15.99 10.40
CA GLU A 114 10.16 15.89 11.87
C GLU A 114 10.24 17.24 12.61
N GLU A 115 10.42 18.36 11.91
CA GLU A 115 10.57 19.68 12.53
C GLU A 115 9.57 20.69 11.95
N PHE A 116 8.32 20.60 12.40
CA PHE A 116 7.40 21.74 12.33
C PHE A 116 7.62 22.62 13.57
N GLU A 117 8.61 23.51 13.50
CA GLU A 117 8.82 24.50 14.56
C GLU A 117 7.70 25.54 14.53
N VAL A 118 6.87 25.51 15.57
CA VAL A 118 5.86 26.52 15.78
C VAL A 118 6.56 27.82 16.22
N PRO A 119 6.29 28.97 15.58
CA PRO A 119 6.88 30.24 16.00
C PRO A 119 6.61 30.54 17.47
N ILE A 120 7.58 31.18 18.13
CA ILE A 120 7.42 31.71 19.48
C ILE A 120 6.14 32.57 19.54
N ASP A 121 5.34 32.37 20.59
CA ASP A 121 4.05 33.02 20.85
C ASP A 121 2.93 32.72 19.83
N TYR A 122 3.05 31.67 19.01
CA TYR A 122 1.97 31.28 18.09
C TYR A 122 0.65 31.02 18.81
N PHE A 123 0.65 30.19 19.86
CA PHE A 123 -0.57 29.81 20.58
C PHE A 123 -1.09 30.96 21.46
N GLU A 124 -0.20 31.71 22.10
CA GLU A 124 -0.55 32.90 22.91
C GLU A 124 -1.21 33.99 22.04
N SER A 125 -0.72 34.20 20.82
CA SER A 125 -1.29 35.19 19.89
C SER A 125 -2.43 34.67 19.02
N LEU A 126 -2.68 33.35 18.99
CA LEU A 126 -3.67 32.72 18.10
C LEU A 126 -5.07 33.29 18.32
N SER A 127 -5.50 33.35 19.58
CA SER A 127 -6.83 33.88 19.94
C SER A 127 -7.00 35.33 19.49
N ALA A 128 -6.02 36.19 19.78
CA ALA A 128 -6.02 37.58 19.38
C ALA A 128 -6.01 37.74 17.84
N ARG A 129 -5.24 36.91 17.13
CA ARG A 129 -5.18 36.90 15.65
C ARG A 129 -6.49 36.48 15.02
N ILE A 130 -7.15 35.44 15.55
CA ILE A 130 -8.47 34.99 15.08
C ILE A 130 -9.50 36.12 15.29
N GLN A 131 -9.53 36.73 16.47
CA GLN A 131 -10.45 37.83 16.74
C GLN A 131 -10.20 39.04 15.83
N THR A 132 -8.92 39.39 15.62
CA THR A 132 -8.53 40.46 14.69
C THR A 132 -8.99 40.17 13.26
N LYS A 133 -8.83 38.92 12.79
CA LYS A 133 -9.28 38.51 11.46
C LYS A 133 -10.79 38.56 11.30
N ILE A 134 -11.53 38.07 12.29
CA ILE A 134 -13.00 38.15 12.29
C ILE A 134 -13.44 39.62 12.26
N PHE A 135 -12.76 40.50 13.00
CA PHE A 135 -13.07 41.93 13.01
C PHE A 135 -12.73 42.61 11.68
N GLU A 136 -11.58 42.27 11.09
CA GLU A 136 -11.15 42.75 9.76
C GLU A 136 -12.18 42.37 8.68
N ASP A 137 -12.64 41.12 8.66
CA ASP A 137 -13.64 40.66 7.69
C ASP A 137 -14.99 41.35 7.90
N LYS A 138 -15.40 41.54 9.16
CA LYS A 138 -16.59 42.35 9.48
C LYS A 138 -16.46 43.79 8.99
N LEU A 139 -15.28 44.41 9.13
CA LEU A 139 -15.04 45.75 8.62
C LEU A 139 -15.09 45.80 7.09
N LYS A 140 -14.46 44.85 6.41
CA LYS A 140 -14.50 44.77 4.94
C LYS A 140 -15.91 44.59 4.39
N THR A 141 -16.81 43.92 5.12
CA THR A 141 -18.22 43.83 4.70
C THR A 141 -18.99 45.15 4.88
N GLN A 142 -18.51 46.05 5.76
CA GLN A 142 -19.16 47.33 6.04
C GLN A 142 -18.52 48.52 5.30
N VAL A 143 -17.27 48.38 4.87
CA VAL A 143 -16.50 49.41 4.19
C VAL A 143 -16.11 48.88 2.81
N SER A 144 -16.77 49.39 1.76
CA SER A 144 -16.57 48.93 0.37
C SER A 144 -15.34 49.52 -0.34
N ASP A 145 -14.67 50.50 0.28
CA ASP A 145 -13.54 51.23 -0.31
C ASP A 145 -12.43 51.35 0.73
N ASP A 146 -11.17 51.13 0.35
CA ASP A 146 -10.03 51.10 1.29
C ASP A 146 -9.81 52.45 2.01
N GLY A 147 -10.55 53.49 1.65
CA GLY A 147 -10.58 54.80 2.32
C GLY A 147 -9.33 55.64 2.08
N PHE A 148 -8.32 55.09 1.42
CA PHE A 148 -7.10 55.77 1.02
C PHE A 148 -7.16 56.15 -0.45
N THR A 149 -7.75 57.32 -0.73
CA THR A 149 -7.60 57.97 -2.03
C THR A 149 -6.28 58.73 -2.03
N ILE A 150 -5.41 58.44 -3.00
CA ILE A 150 -4.26 59.30 -3.28
C ILE A 150 -4.77 60.69 -3.70
N PRO A 151 -4.12 61.80 -3.28
CA PRO A 151 -4.46 63.13 -3.76
C PRO A 151 -4.41 63.19 -5.29
N GLU A 152 -5.30 63.97 -5.90
CA GLU A 152 -5.20 64.31 -7.31
C GLU A 152 -3.77 64.78 -7.61
N ASP A 153 -3.18 64.25 -8.69
CA ASP A 153 -1.83 64.56 -9.15
C ASP A 153 -0.64 63.90 -8.41
N TYR A 154 -0.87 63.13 -7.34
CA TYR A 154 0.21 62.39 -6.65
C TYR A 154 0.98 61.44 -7.58
N THR A 155 0.27 60.74 -8.48
CA THR A 155 0.88 59.84 -9.47
C THR A 155 1.66 60.58 -10.54
N GLY A 156 1.27 61.80 -10.89
CA GLY A 156 2.00 62.68 -11.80
C GLY A 156 3.32 63.14 -11.17
N ILE A 157 3.22 63.75 -9.98
CA ILE A 157 4.38 64.23 -9.22
C ILE A 157 5.39 63.11 -8.95
N LEU A 158 4.92 61.90 -8.60
CA LEU A 158 5.79 60.74 -8.42
C LEU A 158 6.49 60.32 -9.70
N LYS A 159 5.76 60.23 -10.82
CA LYS A 159 6.36 59.87 -12.12
C LYS A 159 7.42 60.90 -12.52
N ASP A 160 7.12 62.18 -12.40
CA ASP A 160 8.05 63.26 -12.74
C ASP A 160 9.29 63.22 -11.84
N LYS A 161 9.12 62.94 -10.55
CA LYS A 161 10.22 62.82 -9.59
C LYS A 161 11.09 61.58 -9.87
N ILE A 162 10.49 60.44 -10.21
CA ILE A 162 11.22 59.22 -10.58
C ILE A 162 12.00 59.46 -11.87
N VAL A 163 11.38 60.06 -12.88
CA VAL A 163 12.02 60.38 -14.16
C VAL A 163 13.17 61.38 -13.95
N ALA A 164 12.96 62.46 -13.20
CA ALA A 164 14.02 63.41 -12.86
C ALA A 164 15.17 62.80 -12.04
N GLN A 165 14.90 61.78 -11.21
CA GLN A 165 15.93 61.08 -10.43
C GLN A 165 16.63 59.93 -11.20
N THR A 166 16.07 59.50 -12.33
CA THR A 166 16.61 58.40 -13.15
C THR A 166 17.27 58.89 -14.44
N ILE A 167 16.88 60.05 -14.97
CA ILE A 167 17.61 60.77 -16.01
C ILE A 167 18.91 61.31 -15.39
N GLY A 168 20.00 60.55 -15.52
CA GLY A 168 21.34 60.98 -15.11
C GLY A 168 22.05 60.08 -14.10
N LYS A 169 21.37 59.08 -13.53
CA LYS A 169 22.07 57.97 -12.85
C LYS A 169 22.40 56.91 -13.88
N GLU A 170 23.49 57.12 -14.62
CA GLU A 170 24.15 56.01 -15.31
C GLU A 170 24.31 54.87 -14.30
N LYS A 171 23.82 53.68 -14.65
CA LYS A 171 24.07 52.45 -13.90
C LYS A 171 25.58 52.41 -13.69
N GLN A 172 26.04 52.70 -12.47
CA GLN A 172 27.45 52.54 -12.15
C GLN A 172 27.79 51.10 -12.55
N LYS A 173 28.67 50.95 -13.55
CA LYS A 173 29.19 49.65 -13.97
C LYS A 173 29.94 49.10 -12.76
N THR A 174 29.22 48.44 -11.86
CA THR A 174 29.83 47.60 -10.86
C THR A 174 30.61 46.56 -11.64
N ILE A 175 31.90 46.46 -11.35
CA ILE A 175 32.77 45.47 -11.96
C ILE A 175 32.17 44.11 -11.59
N VAL A 176 31.44 43.49 -12.51
CA VAL A 176 30.95 42.13 -12.34
C VAL A 176 32.17 41.23 -12.47
N ARG A 177 32.87 41.02 -11.35
CA ARG A 177 33.98 40.08 -11.27
C ARG A 177 33.39 38.68 -11.35
N LYS A 178 33.42 38.10 -12.55
CA LYS A 178 33.10 36.67 -12.76
C LYS A 178 34.05 35.85 -11.87
N LEU A 179 33.52 35.18 -10.85
CA LEU A 179 34.31 34.22 -10.07
C LEU A 179 34.52 32.97 -10.93
N ASN A 180 35.79 32.67 -11.22
CA ASN A 180 36.17 31.56 -12.08
C ASN A 180 36.27 30.28 -11.22
N PHE A 181 35.12 29.64 -10.94
CA PHE A 181 35.03 28.46 -10.07
C PHE A 181 35.66 27.18 -10.66
N ASN A 182 36.08 27.19 -11.93
CA ASN A 182 36.61 26.01 -12.64
C ASN A 182 37.84 25.36 -11.98
N LYS A 183 38.60 26.08 -11.13
CA LYS A 183 39.79 25.52 -10.47
C LYS A 183 39.50 24.80 -9.15
N TRP A 184 38.34 25.06 -8.52
CA TRP A 184 37.98 24.43 -7.24
C TRP A 184 37.18 23.14 -7.44
N VAL A 185 36.46 23.03 -8.57
CA VAL A 185 35.69 21.82 -8.91
C VAL A 185 36.59 20.58 -9.05
N SER A 186 37.83 20.73 -9.54
CA SER A 186 38.77 19.61 -9.66
C SER A 186 39.21 19.04 -8.29
N TYR A 187 39.29 19.89 -7.26
CA TYR A 187 39.64 19.44 -5.91
C TYR A 187 38.44 18.79 -5.21
N VAL A 188 37.23 19.33 -5.42
CA VAL A 188 35.98 18.73 -4.89
C VAL A 188 35.77 17.33 -5.45
N SER A 189 36.03 17.11 -6.75
CA SER A 189 35.91 15.79 -7.35
C SER A 189 36.81 14.74 -6.70
N ALA A 190 38.06 15.11 -6.33
CA ALA A 190 38.98 14.17 -5.68
C ALA A 190 38.57 13.85 -4.23
N ALA A 191 38.09 14.86 -3.48
CA ALA A 191 37.61 14.66 -2.11
C ALA A 191 36.35 13.79 -2.07
N CYS A 192 35.40 13.99 -2.99
CA CYS A 192 34.20 13.15 -3.09
C CYS A 192 34.56 11.69 -3.40
N VAL A 193 35.50 11.46 -4.34
CA VAL A 193 35.97 10.10 -4.65
C VAL A 193 36.66 9.47 -3.44
N ALA A 194 37.49 10.22 -2.70
CA ALA A 194 38.13 9.71 -1.49
C ALA A 194 37.14 9.37 -0.37
N VAL A 195 36.08 10.17 -0.20
CA VAL A 195 35.00 9.90 0.75
C VAL A 195 34.20 8.68 0.36
N VAL A 196 33.83 8.53 -0.92
CA VAL A 196 33.11 7.35 -1.42
C VAL A 196 33.95 6.08 -1.23
N ILE A 197 35.24 6.12 -1.61
CA ILE A 197 36.16 5.00 -1.39
C ILE A 197 36.32 4.71 0.11
N GLY A 198 36.39 5.74 0.95
CA GLY A 198 36.48 5.60 2.41
C GLY A 198 35.23 4.94 3.01
N VAL A 199 34.04 5.37 2.60
CA VAL A 199 32.76 4.81 3.06
C VAL A 199 32.60 3.36 2.58
N VAL A 200 32.90 3.07 1.31
CA VAL A 200 32.84 1.71 0.75
C VAL A 200 33.84 0.78 1.44
N SER A 201 35.08 1.23 1.65
CA SER A 201 36.11 0.43 2.31
C SER A 201 35.80 0.19 3.79
N TYR A 202 35.27 1.19 4.50
CA TYR A 202 34.80 1.04 5.88
C TYR A 202 33.65 0.03 5.99
N ASN A 203 32.68 0.09 5.07
CA ASN A 203 31.57 -0.85 5.04
C ASN A 203 32.02 -2.28 4.68
N SER A 204 33.00 -2.43 3.78
CA SER A 204 33.57 -3.72 3.34
C SER A 204 34.45 -4.40 4.40
N ILE A 205 35.13 -3.64 5.26
CA ILE A 205 35.88 -4.23 6.38
C ILE A 205 34.92 -4.75 7.46
N ASN A 206 33.80 -4.05 7.68
CA ASN A 206 32.79 -4.44 8.66
C ASN A 206 31.93 -5.61 8.16
N ASN A 207 31.67 -5.68 6.86
CA ASN A 207 30.95 -6.75 6.18
C ASN A 207 31.94 -7.55 5.34
N ARG A 208 32.54 -8.62 5.90
CA ARG A 208 33.36 -9.55 5.11
C ARG A 208 32.51 -10.29 4.08
N THR A 209 32.27 -9.64 2.95
CA THR A 209 31.69 -10.24 1.76
C THR A 209 32.56 -9.88 0.57
N GLN A 210 33.14 -10.93 0.00
CA GLN A 210 34.00 -10.98 -1.16
C GLN A 210 33.19 -10.60 -2.42
N GLY A 211 33.75 -9.84 -3.35
CA GLY A 211 33.12 -9.65 -4.67
C GLY A 211 33.74 -8.55 -5.53
N SER A 212 34.73 -8.94 -6.34
CA SER A 212 35.33 -8.11 -7.39
C SER A 212 34.37 -7.92 -8.57
N ILE A 213 34.41 -6.74 -9.15
CA ILE A 213 33.63 -6.30 -10.31
C ILE A 213 34.20 -6.98 -11.57
N SER A 214 33.41 -7.79 -12.29
CA SER A 214 33.36 -7.89 -13.78
C SER A 214 32.51 -9.07 -14.30
N GLU A 215 31.57 -8.73 -15.18
CA GLU A 215 31.04 -9.46 -16.37
C GLU A 215 30.37 -10.85 -16.28
N SER A 216 30.16 -11.45 -15.11
CA SER A 216 29.39 -12.71 -14.98
C SER A 216 27.99 -12.54 -14.37
N HIS A 217 27.54 -11.30 -14.17
CA HIS A 217 26.44 -10.96 -13.25
C HIS A 217 25.02 -10.92 -13.85
N LEU A 218 24.84 -11.07 -15.16
CA LEU A 218 23.49 -11.12 -15.76
C LEU A 218 22.89 -12.52 -15.75
N ALA A 219 23.73 -13.56 -15.82
CA ALA A 219 23.27 -14.95 -15.78
C ALA A 219 23.03 -15.48 -14.35
N SER A 220 23.40 -14.69 -13.33
CA SER A 220 23.33 -15.07 -11.92
C SER A 220 22.43 -14.15 -11.10
N ILE A 221 21.53 -13.39 -11.74
CA ILE A 221 20.51 -12.66 -11.01
C ILE A 221 19.54 -13.71 -10.47
N PRO A 222 19.36 -13.83 -9.14
CA PRO A 222 18.42 -14.78 -8.58
C PRO A 222 16.99 -14.41 -9.01
N ASP A 223 16.19 -15.43 -9.35
CA ASP A 223 14.83 -15.25 -9.88
C ASP A 223 13.98 -14.32 -8.99
N ASP A 224 14.18 -14.38 -7.67
CA ASP A 224 13.48 -13.55 -6.69
C ASP A 224 13.78 -12.04 -6.85
N GLU A 225 14.99 -11.67 -7.27
CA GLU A 225 15.40 -10.28 -7.48
C GLU A 225 14.84 -9.75 -8.81
N ILE A 226 14.73 -10.62 -9.82
CA ILE A 226 14.03 -10.34 -11.09
C ILE A 226 12.54 -10.11 -10.81
N ILE A 227 11.91 -11.00 -10.04
CA ILE A 227 10.49 -10.89 -9.66
C ILE A 227 10.24 -9.61 -8.88
N ASN A 228 11.12 -9.28 -7.93
CA ASN A 228 10.98 -8.08 -7.12
C ASN A 228 11.12 -6.80 -7.97
N TYR A 229 12.09 -6.77 -8.89
CA TYR A 229 12.26 -5.66 -9.84
C TYR A 229 11.05 -5.49 -10.76
N LEU A 230 10.53 -6.58 -11.33
CA LEU A 230 9.34 -6.55 -12.18
C LEU A 230 8.09 -6.12 -11.40
N SER A 231 7.94 -6.57 -10.15
CA SER A 231 6.81 -6.18 -9.30
C SER A 231 6.86 -4.71 -8.85
N ALA A 232 8.06 -4.12 -8.79
CA ALA A 232 8.25 -2.73 -8.39
C ALA A 232 7.98 -1.73 -9.53
N LEU A 233 8.05 -2.19 -10.79
CA LEU A 233 7.89 -1.36 -11.98
C LEU A 233 6.52 -1.51 -12.66
N ASN A 234 5.82 -2.63 -12.45
CA ASN A 234 4.52 -2.87 -13.07
C ASN A 234 3.35 -2.48 -12.16
N ASP A 235 2.31 -1.89 -12.76
CA ASP A 235 1.04 -1.68 -12.09
C ASP A 235 0.28 -3.02 -11.97
N SER A 236 -0.72 -3.11 -11.07
CA SER A 236 -1.48 -4.34 -10.82
C SER A 236 -2.12 -4.94 -12.08
N HIS A 237 -2.38 -4.11 -13.10
CA HIS A 237 -2.93 -4.55 -14.38
C HIS A 237 -1.89 -5.28 -15.25
N ASP A 238 -0.63 -4.82 -15.19
CA ASP A 238 0.46 -5.38 -15.98
C ASP A 238 0.95 -6.72 -15.39
N ILE A 239 0.83 -6.91 -14.07
CA ILE A 239 1.10 -8.19 -13.39
C ILE A 239 0.09 -9.27 -13.82
N LEU A 240 -1.19 -8.93 -13.98
CA LEU A 240 -2.22 -9.86 -14.49
C LEU A 240 -1.91 -10.32 -15.91
N TYR A 241 -1.46 -9.40 -16.76
CA TYR A 241 -1.07 -9.68 -18.13
C TYR A 241 0.18 -10.59 -18.23
N ILE A 242 1.19 -10.36 -17.38
CA ILE A 242 2.38 -11.22 -17.31
C ILE A 242 2.03 -12.61 -16.77
N MET A 243 1.16 -12.70 -15.76
CA MET A 243 0.71 -13.98 -15.20
C MET A 243 0.00 -14.84 -16.26
N GLU A 244 -0.83 -14.21 -17.10
CA GLU A 244 -1.52 -14.89 -18.20
C GLU A 244 -0.55 -15.43 -19.26
N CYS A 245 0.55 -14.71 -19.55
CA CYS A 245 1.60 -15.19 -20.45
C CYS A 245 2.50 -16.28 -19.84
N ILE A 246 2.72 -16.29 -18.52
CA ILE A 246 3.50 -17.35 -17.85
C ILE A 246 2.71 -18.67 -17.80
N ASP A 247 1.40 -18.59 -17.51
CA ASP A 247 0.53 -19.75 -17.33
C ASP A 247 0.22 -20.48 -18.66
N HIS A 248 0.24 -19.78 -19.80
CA HIS A 248 -0.08 -20.33 -21.12
C HIS A 248 1.15 -20.68 -22.00
N SER A 249 2.33 -20.80 -21.40
CA SER A 249 3.61 -20.92 -22.11
C SER A 249 3.83 -22.20 -22.93
N HIS A 250 2.84 -23.10 -23.09
CA HIS A 250 3.06 -24.27 -23.93
C HIS A 250 2.21 -24.42 -25.19
N ASP A 251 0.97 -23.96 -25.28
CA ASP A 251 0.16 -24.22 -26.49
C ASP A 251 -0.99 -23.21 -26.68
N SER A 252 -0.69 -21.97 -27.08
CA SER A 252 -1.63 -21.21 -27.93
C SER A 252 -0.95 -20.00 -28.57
N GLU A 253 -1.30 -19.74 -29.83
CA GLU A 253 -1.06 -18.46 -30.50
C GLU A 253 -1.84 -17.34 -29.77
N GLY A 254 -1.27 -16.84 -28.69
CA GLY A 254 -1.76 -15.70 -27.94
C GLY A 254 -0.67 -14.64 -27.83
N ILE A 255 -1.11 -13.38 -27.96
CA ILE A 255 -0.55 -12.02 -27.73
C ILE A 255 0.97 -11.85 -27.45
N CYS A 256 1.64 -12.79 -26.78
CA CYS A 256 3.07 -12.77 -26.47
C CYS A 256 4.00 -13.12 -27.66
N THR A 257 3.50 -13.32 -28.89
CA THR A 257 4.32 -13.61 -30.09
C THR A 257 4.80 -12.38 -30.87
N HIS A 258 4.46 -11.16 -30.44
CA HIS A 258 4.62 -9.97 -31.28
C HIS A 258 5.75 -9.00 -30.92
N VAL A 259 6.53 -9.26 -29.86
CA VAL A 259 7.71 -8.44 -29.55
C VAL A 259 8.89 -8.97 -30.36
N LYS A 260 9.22 -8.27 -31.45
CA LYS A 260 10.38 -8.63 -32.26
C LYS A 260 11.64 -8.11 -31.58
N GLU A 261 12.71 -8.87 -31.69
CA GLU A 261 14.01 -8.56 -31.08
C GLU A 261 14.53 -7.15 -31.47
N ASN A 262 14.24 -6.72 -32.70
CA ASN A 262 14.55 -5.39 -33.21
C ASN A 262 13.84 -4.25 -32.44
N ASP A 263 12.61 -4.48 -31.97
CA ASP A 263 11.83 -3.45 -31.24
C ASP A 263 12.42 -3.23 -29.84
N ILE A 264 13.06 -4.25 -29.26
CA ILE A 264 13.76 -4.19 -27.97
C ILE A 264 15.07 -3.42 -28.13
N GLU A 265 15.79 -3.66 -29.22
CA GLU A 265 17.06 -2.98 -29.52
C GLU A 265 16.85 -1.48 -29.76
N ASP A 266 15.79 -1.10 -30.48
CA ASP A 266 15.43 0.31 -30.70
C ASP A 266 15.03 1.02 -29.38
N TYR A 267 14.31 0.35 -28.49
CA TYR A 267 13.93 0.91 -27.19
C TYR A 267 15.14 1.14 -26.28
N LEU A 268 16.08 0.19 -26.23
CA LEU A 268 17.29 0.30 -25.42
C LEU A 268 18.22 1.41 -25.92
N ASN A 269 18.32 1.61 -27.23
CA ASN A 269 19.08 2.71 -27.81
C ASN A 269 18.44 4.09 -27.55
N TYR A 270 17.14 4.15 -27.31
CA TYR A 270 16.44 5.41 -27.00
C TYR A 270 16.52 5.77 -25.50
N ALA A 271 16.69 4.79 -24.62
CA ALA A 271 16.70 4.98 -23.16
C ALA A 271 18.09 5.26 -22.54
N LEU A 272 19.17 4.98 -23.29
CA LEU A 272 20.58 5.23 -22.91
C LEU A 272 21.13 6.50 -23.59
#